data_AF-A0A2T1LXX7-F1
#
_entry.id   AF-A0A2T1LXX7-F1
#
_cell.length_a   1.000
_cell.length_b   1.000
_cell.length_c   1.000
_cell.angle_alpha   90.00
_cell.angle_beta   90.00
_cell.angle_gamma   90.00
#
_symmetry.space_group_name_H-M   'P 1'
#
loop_
_entity.id
_entity.type
_entity.pdbx_description
1 polymer ?
#
loop_
_entity_poly.entity_id
_entity_poly.type
_entity_poly.pdbx_seq_one_letter_code
_entity_poly.pdbx_strand_id
1 'polypeptide(L)'
;MDITKFVEMSLGHWKSQRSAHHLAFRHFEEITSEIEITPLEKDHPEVIKLCQSYQIDPDLITHPFAMSWEGESDWDEKEILKGSTILIPIPDPDNASKGRLLRDQGYAETIPSVGQYYFTEDGTFVLLTEYDRATAEEKIWFASPNIRFRVSLIKTSSGSGVVTASFSSEIRALS
;
A
#
# COMPACT_ATOMS: atom_id res chain seq x y z
N MET A 1 -4.63 -15.88 6.76
CA MET A 1 -4.14 -14.52 7.08
C MET A 1 -5.36 -13.64 7.34
N ASP A 2 -5.28 -12.68 8.25
CA ASP A 2 -6.28 -11.63 8.42
C ASP A 2 -5.60 -10.26 8.46
N ILE A 3 -6.39 -9.19 8.48
CA ILE A 3 -5.88 -7.82 8.40
C ILE A 3 -5.03 -7.45 9.62
N THR A 4 -5.41 -7.89 10.82
CA THR A 4 -4.66 -7.63 12.05
C THR A 4 -3.27 -8.22 11.94
N LYS A 5 -3.18 -9.53 11.66
CA LYS A 5 -1.91 -10.23 11.52
C LYS A 5 -1.06 -9.67 10.38
N PHE A 6 -1.68 -9.30 9.26
CA PHE A 6 -0.97 -8.69 8.13
C PHE A 6 -0.34 -7.34 8.50
N VAL A 7 -1.07 -6.48 9.22
CA VAL A 7 -0.56 -5.19 9.69
C VAL A 7 0.57 -5.41 10.70
N GLU A 8 0.36 -6.25 11.71
CA GLU A 8 1.37 -6.59 12.72
C GLU A 8 2.68 -7.11 12.08
N MET A 9 2.58 -8.01 11.10
CA MET A 9 3.73 -8.50 10.36
C MET A 9 4.38 -7.42 9.49
N SER A 10 3.64 -6.40 9.06
CA SER A 10 4.14 -5.31 8.24
C SER A 10 4.87 -4.23 9.04
N LEU A 11 4.57 -4.06 10.33
CA LEU A 11 5.20 -3.03 11.17
C LEU A 11 6.72 -3.21 11.22
N GLY A 12 7.46 -2.11 11.21
CA GLY A 12 8.92 -2.07 11.27
C GLY A 12 9.55 -1.37 10.07
N HIS A 13 10.87 -1.50 9.96
CA HIS A 13 11.67 -0.87 8.92
C HIS A 13 12.07 -1.88 7.84
N TRP A 14 11.98 -1.47 6.58
CA TRP A 14 12.17 -2.32 5.41
C TRP A 14 13.06 -1.64 4.38
N LYS A 15 13.98 -2.41 3.81
CA LYS A 15 14.73 -2.03 2.61
C LYS A 15 14.05 -2.65 1.40
N SER A 16 13.62 -1.83 0.46
CA SER A 16 12.85 -2.21 -0.71
C SER A 16 13.69 -2.02 -1.97
N GLN A 17 13.66 -3.02 -2.85
CA GLN A 17 14.11 -2.92 -4.23
C GLN A 17 12.91 -3.17 -5.13
N ARG A 18 12.59 -2.21 -5.99
CA ARG A 18 11.45 -2.25 -6.90
C ARG A 18 11.91 -2.13 -8.33
N SER A 19 11.46 -3.07 -9.16
CA SER A 19 11.62 -3.03 -10.61
C SER A 19 10.27 -2.67 -11.24
N ALA A 20 10.22 -1.58 -11.99
CA ALA A 20 9.01 -1.10 -12.65
C ALA A 20 9.16 -1.15 -14.18
N HIS A 21 8.21 -1.79 -14.83
CA HIS A 21 8.09 -1.88 -16.28
C HIS A 21 7.03 -0.90 -16.76
N HIS A 22 7.45 0.19 -17.38
CA HIS A 22 6.57 1.18 -17.99
C HIS A 22 6.23 0.75 -19.41
N LEU A 23 5.11 0.03 -19.57
CA LEU A 23 4.77 -0.70 -20.78
C LEU A 23 4.49 0.23 -21.98
N ALA A 24 3.93 1.42 -21.73
CA ALA A 24 3.69 2.43 -22.76
C ALA A 24 5.00 2.96 -23.37
N PHE A 25 6.07 3.04 -22.57
CA PHE A 25 7.36 3.60 -22.96
C PHE A 25 8.43 2.54 -23.23
N ARG A 26 8.12 1.27 -22.97
CA ARG A 26 9.09 0.15 -22.99
C ARG A 26 10.33 0.46 -22.15
N HIS A 27 10.10 1.12 -21.02
CA HIS A 27 11.15 1.55 -20.12
C HIS A 27 11.15 0.68 -18.87
N PHE A 28 12.35 0.41 -18.37
CA PHE A 28 12.59 -0.29 -17.12
C PHE A 28 13.20 0.71 -16.14
N GLU A 29 12.63 0.78 -14.96
CA GLU A 29 13.05 1.66 -13.88
C GLU A 29 13.36 0.81 -12.64
N GLU A 30 14.52 1.04 -12.04
CA GLU A 30 14.93 0.49 -10.76
C GLU A 30 14.77 1.56 -9.67
N ILE A 31 14.08 1.21 -8.59
CA ILE A 31 13.92 2.08 -7.42
C ILE A 31 14.41 1.33 -6.19
N THR A 32 15.27 1.97 -5.41
CA THR A 32 15.60 1.53 -4.07
C THR A 32 15.01 2.49 -3.04
N SER A 33 14.49 1.96 -1.95
CA SER A 33 13.86 2.79 -0.92
C SER A 33 13.92 2.16 0.46
N GLU A 34 14.05 2.99 1.48
CA GLU A 34 13.76 2.61 2.86
C GLU A 34 12.30 2.95 3.19
N ILE A 35 11.61 2.02 3.85
CA ILE A 35 10.20 2.14 4.20
C ILE A 35 10.07 1.90 5.70
N GLU A 36 9.42 2.82 6.40
CA GLU A 36 9.09 2.68 7.81
C GLU A 36 7.57 2.55 7.96
N ILE A 37 7.13 1.54 8.72
CA ILE A 37 5.72 1.27 8.99
C ILE A 37 5.54 1.26 10.51
N THR A 38 4.76 2.22 11.02
CA THR A 38 4.55 2.42 12.46
C THR A 38 3.07 2.34 12.81
N PRO A 39 2.71 1.71 13.95
CA PRO A 39 1.33 1.67 14.40
C PRO A 39 0.86 3.07 14.81
N LEU A 40 -0.43 3.35 14.61
CA LEU A 40 -1.11 4.52 15.13
C LEU A 40 -2.30 4.10 16.00
N GLU A 41 -2.51 4.83 17.08
CA GLU A 41 -3.69 4.65 17.92
C GLU A 41 -4.96 5.14 17.24
N LYS A 42 -6.11 4.55 17.58
CA LYS A 42 -7.40 4.95 17.02
C LYS A 42 -7.77 6.40 17.32
N ASP A 43 -7.31 6.92 18.46
CA ASP A 43 -7.54 8.30 18.91
C ASP A 43 -6.48 9.29 18.40
N HIS A 44 -5.53 8.83 17.57
CA HIS A 44 -4.53 9.70 16.97
C HIS A 44 -5.23 10.79 16.11
N PRO A 45 -4.84 12.08 16.23
CA PRO A 45 -5.57 13.18 15.58
C PRO A 45 -5.76 13.01 14.07
N GLU A 46 -4.72 12.56 13.35
CA GLU A 46 -4.83 12.34 11.91
C GLU A 46 -5.69 11.11 11.54
N VAL A 47 -5.79 10.10 12.43
CA VAL A 47 -6.69 8.95 12.23
C VAL A 47 -8.13 9.40 12.36
N ILE A 48 -8.45 10.18 13.40
CA ILE A 48 -9.78 10.76 13.62
C ILE A 48 -10.18 11.64 12.44
N LYS A 49 -9.29 12.54 12.02
CA LYS A 49 -9.51 13.47 10.91
C LYS A 49 -9.77 12.73 9.59
N LEU A 50 -9.03 11.66 9.30
CA LEU A 50 -9.25 10.84 8.12
C LEU A 50 -10.58 10.08 8.19
N CYS A 51 -10.93 9.52 9.35
CA CYS A 51 -12.23 8.89 9.53
C CYS A 51 -13.38 9.88 9.29
N GLN A 52 -13.26 11.10 9.84
CA GLN A 52 -14.24 12.17 9.66
C GLN A 52 -14.38 12.61 8.20
N SER A 53 -13.27 12.74 7.46
CA SER A 53 -13.33 13.15 6.04
C SER A 53 -14.07 12.13 5.16
N TYR A 54 -14.05 10.85 5.55
CA TYR A 54 -14.76 9.77 4.87
C TYR A 54 -16.08 9.37 5.54
N GLN A 55 -16.51 10.10 6.58
CA GLN A 55 -17.73 9.80 7.34
C GLN A 55 -17.75 8.35 7.88
N ILE A 56 -16.60 7.87 8.33
CA ILE A 56 -16.43 6.55 8.93
C ILE A 56 -16.48 6.67 10.45
N ASP A 57 -17.25 5.78 11.08
CA ASP A 57 -17.27 5.61 12.52
C ASP A 57 -15.94 5.01 13.01
N PRO A 58 -15.18 5.67 13.91
CA PRO A 58 -13.93 5.15 14.46
C PRO A 58 -14.04 3.78 15.13
N ASP A 59 -15.24 3.35 15.57
CA ASP A 59 -15.42 2.02 16.15
C ASP A 59 -15.29 0.89 15.10
N LEU A 60 -15.49 1.21 13.81
CA LEU A 60 -15.40 0.25 12.70
C LEU A 60 -13.97 0.01 12.19
N ILE A 61 -13.00 0.83 12.61
CA ILE A 61 -11.62 0.72 12.11
C ILE A 61 -10.81 -0.26 12.95
N THR A 62 -9.70 -0.75 12.41
CA THR A 62 -8.76 -1.62 13.14
C THR A 62 -7.33 -1.36 12.73
N HIS A 63 -6.40 -1.41 13.69
CA HIS A 63 -4.95 -1.29 13.48
C HIS A 63 -4.53 -0.18 12.49
N PRO A 64 -4.86 1.11 12.74
CA PRO A 64 -4.33 2.20 11.94
C PRO A 64 -2.79 2.20 11.95
N PHE A 65 -2.17 2.61 10.85
CA PHE A 65 -0.72 2.69 10.76
C PHE A 65 -0.28 3.79 9.80
N ALA A 66 0.90 4.35 10.07
CA ALA A 66 1.59 5.24 9.16
C ALA A 66 2.61 4.45 8.35
N MET A 67 2.82 4.87 7.11
CA MET A 67 3.89 4.40 6.26
C MET A 67 4.63 5.61 5.69
N SER A 68 5.95 5.65 5.86
CA SER A 68 6.82 6.63 5.23
C SER A 68 7.86 5.92 4.37
N TRP A 69 8.35 6.60 3.35
CA TRP A 69 9.40 6.08 2.49
C TRP A 69 10.32 7.20 2.02
N GLU A 70 11.56 6.83 1.76
CA GLU A 70 12.58 7.66 1.12
C GLU A 70 13.44 6.77 0.22
N GLY A 71 13.69 7.20 -1.00
CA GLY A 71 14.40 6.40 -1.97
C GLY A 71 14.87 7.18 -3.19
N GLU A 72 15.46 6.45 -4.12
CA GLU A 72 16.06 6.96 -5.35
C GLU A 72 15.70 6.06 -6.54
N SER A 73 15.63 6.67 -7.72
CA SER A 73 15.33 6.01 -9.00
C SER A 73 16.50 6.16 -9.95
N ASP A 74 16.76 5.12 -10.76
CA ASP A 74 17.75 5.16 -11.83
C ASP A 74 17.28 5.94 -13.07
N TRP A 75 16.01 6.35 -13.12
CA TRP A 75 15.47 7.18 -14.20
C TRP A 75 15.86 8.65 -14.01
N ASP A 76 15.59 9.25 -12.86
CA ASP A 76 15.95 10.63 -12.56
C ASP A 76 16.78 10.73 -11.27
N GLU A 77 18.10 10.75 -11.44
CA GLU A 77 19.08 10.88 -10.34
C GLU A 77 18.91 12.16 -9.50
N LYS A 78 18.10 13.13 -9.95
CA LYS A 78 17.85 14.38 -9.21
C LYS A 78 16.59 14.32 -8.35
N GLU A 79 15.76 13.29 -8.49
CA GLU A 79 14.49 13.17 -7.78
C GLU A 79 14.64 12.29 -6.54
N ILE A 80 14.59 12.90 -5.35
CA ILE A 80 14.45 12.16 -4.09
C ILE A 80 12.98 11.75 -3.96
N LEU A 81 12.73 10.44 -4.03
CA LEU A 81 11.40 9.87 -3.87
C LEU A 81 11.06 9.72 -2.39
N LYS A 82 10.49 10.78 -1.80
CA LYS A 82 10.04 10.79 -0.40
C LYS A 82 8.54 10.97 -0.27
N GLY A 83 7.92 10.24 0.65
CA GLY A 83 6.52 10.42 0.97
C GLY A 83 6.11 9.77 2.28
N SER A 84 4.88 10.08 2.70
CA SER A 84 4.24 9.44 3.84
C SER A 84 2.73 9.38 3.63
N THR A 85 2.09 8.42 4.28
CA THR A 85 0.66 8.21 4.21
C THR A 85 0.16 7.51 5.47
N ILE A 86 -1.10 7.73 5.81
CA ILE A 86 -1.80 7.01 6.86
C ILE A 86 -2.78 6.04 6.22
N LEU A 87 -2.76 4.80 6.71
CA LEU A 87 -3.64 3.74 6.27
C LEU A 87 -4.54 3.29 7.43
N ILE A 88 -5.85 3.23 7.17
CA ILE A 88 -6.84 2.82 8.17
C ILE A 88 -7.66 1.64 7.61
N PRO A 89 -7.36 0.43 8.07
CA PRO A 89 -8.18 -0.73 7.74
C PRO A 89 -9.57 -0.67 8.38
N ILE A 90 -10.59 -1.01 7.59
CA ILE A 90 -11.99 -1.16 7.98
C ILE A 90 -12.42 -2.58 7.57
N PRO A 91 -12.41 -3.56 8.48
CA PRO A 91 -12.84 -4.92 8.18
C PRO A 91 -14.32 -4.98 7.79
N ASP A 92 -14.66 -5.92 6.90
CA ASP A 92 -16.06 -6.28 6.65
C ASP A 92 -16.58 -7.06 7.88
N PRO A 93 -17.67 -6.62 8.54
CA PRO A 93 -18.20 -7.28 9.73
C PRO A 93 -18.68 -8.71 9.46
N ASP A 94 -19.06 -9.02 8.22
CA ASP A 94 -19.59 -10.32 7.82
C ASP A 94 -18.49 -11.24 7.25
N ASN A 95 -17.29 -10.71 6.99
CA ASN A 95 -16.18 -11.47 6.44
C ASN A 95 -14.81 -10.87 6.79
N ALA A 96 -14.14 -11.48 7.77
CA ALA A 96 -12.81 -11.06 8.23
C ALA A 96 -11.70 -11.10 7.16
N SER A 97 -11.91 -11.77 6.01
CA SER A 97 -10.92 -11.86 4.94
C SER A 97 -11.00 -10.70 3.95
N LYS A 98 -11.90 -9.74 4.11
CA LYS A 98 -12.03 -8.58 3.21
C LYS A 98 -12.43 -7.31 3.97
N GLY A 99 -12.32 -6.18 3.30
CA GLY A 99 -12.74 -4.92 3.85
C GLY A 99 -12.29 -3.74 2.99
N ARG A 100 -12.26 -2.57 3.61
CA ARG A 100 -11.80 -1.32 3.00
C ARG A 100 -10.53 -0.83 3.67
N LEU A 101 -9.73 -0.08 2.92
CA LEU A 101 -8.52 0.57 3.41
C LEU A 101 -8.61 2.05 3.07
N LEU A 102 -8.81 2.91 4.09
CA LEU A 102 -8.74 4.35 3.87
C LEU A 102 -7.29 4.76 3.73
N ARG A 103 -7.08 5.76 2.87
CA ARG A 103 -5.80 6.39 2.68
C ARG A 103 -5.96 7.90 2.59
N ASP A 104 -5.07 8.63 3.25
CA ASP A 104 -5.06 10.11 3.23
C ASP A 104 -4.55 10.67 1.90
N GLN A 105 -3.69 9.94 1.17
CA GLN A 105 -3.20 10.28 -0.16
C GLN A 105 -3.25 9.05 -1.07
N GLY A 106 -3.69 9.19 -2.32
CA GLY A 106 -3.67 8.07 -3.28
C GLY A 106 -2.24 7.64 -3.68
N TYR A 107 -2.13 6.45 -4.28
CA TYR A 107 -0.88 5.92 -4.84
C TYR A 107 -0.52 6.59 -6.17
N ALA A 108 -1.51 6.78 -7.05
CA ALA A 108 -1.34 7.36 -8.39
C ALA A 108 -1.88 8.78 -8.53
N GLU A 109 -2.78 9.20 -7.63
CA GLU A 109 -3.40 10.52 -7.65
C GLU A 109 -3.38 11.12 -6.23
N THR A 110 -3.31 12.45 -6.13
CA THR A 110 -3.29 13.18 -4.84
C THR A 110 -4.64 13.24 -4.16
N ILE A 111 -5.67 12.60 -4.72
CA ILE A 111 -7.02 12.56 -4.18
C ILE A 111 -7.12 11.38 -3.19
N PRO A 112 -7.68 11.60 -2.00
CA PRO A 112 -8.00 10.52 -1.06
C PRO A 112 -8.83 9.44 -1.78
N SER A 113 -8.40 8.18 -1.71
CA SER A 113 -9.14 7.04 -2.25
C SER A 113 -9.38 5.97 -1.17
N VAL A 114 -10.49 5.25 -1.30
CA VAL A 114 -10.83 4.09 -0.48
C VAL A 114 -10.52 2.83 -1.27
N GLY A 115 -9.48 2.11 -0.86
CA GLY A 115 -9.16 0.82 -1.43
C GLY A 115 -10.09 -0.28 -0.91
N GLN A 116 -10.37 -1.28 -1.73
CA GLN A 116 -10.98 -2.54 -1.32
C GLN A 116 -9.87 -3.57 -1.16
N TYR A 117 -9.84 -4.28 -0.03
CA TYR A 117 -8.88 -5.35 0.17
C TYR A 117 -9.56 -6.70 0.38
N TYR A 118 -8.83 -7.76 0.05
CA TYR A 118 -9.16 -9.11 0.47
C TYR A 118 -7.90 -9.96 0.62
N PHE A 119 -8.01 -11.04 1.39
CA PHE A 119 -7.01 -12.08 1.50
C PHE A 119 -7.42 -13.27 0.64
N THR A 120 -6.46 -13.78 -0.13
CA THR A 120 -6.60 -15.07 -0.81
C THR A 120 -6.35 -16.23 0.16
N GLU A 121 -6.67 -17.45 -0.27
CA GLU A 121 -6.51 -18.67 0.53
C GLU A 121 -5.04 -18.90 0.97
N ASP A 122 -4.07 -18.50 0.15
CA ASP A 122 -2.64 -18.63 0.47
C ASP A 122 -2.12 -17.53 1.41
N GLY A 123 -2.98 -16.56 1.77
CA GLY A 123 -2.65 -15.46 2.66
C GLY A 123 -2.11 -14.21 1.98
N THR A 124 -2.10 -14.14 0.65
CA THR A 124 -1.77 -12.90 -0.08
C THR A 124 -2.83 -11.83 0.16
N PHE A 125 -2.39 -10.65 0.61
CA PHE A 125 -3.19 -9.44 0.68
C PHE A 125 -3.31 -8.81 -0.70
N VAL A 126 -4.53 -8.64 -1.18
CA VAL A 126 -4.82 -7.97 -2.45
C VAL A 126 -5.54 -6.66 -2.15
N LEU A 127 -5.02 -5.57 -2.68
CA LEU A 127 -5.59 -4.23 -2.58
C LEU A 127 -5.95 -3.73 -3.97
N LEU A 128 -7.20 -3.32 -4.13
CA LEU A 128 -7.73 -2.70 -5.34
C LEU A 128 -8.08 -1.26 -5.00
N THR A 129 -7.48 -0.31 -5.70
CA THR A 129 -7.75 1.11 -5.53
C THR A 129 -8.16 1.71 -6.87
N GLU A 130 -9.37 2.25 -6.93
CA GLU A 130 -9.88 2.92 -8.12
C GLU A 130 -9.61 4.44 -8.01
N TYR A 131 -9.19 5.01 -9.13
CA TYR A 131 -9.00 6.43 -9.36
C TYR A 131 -9.83 6.86 -10.58
N ASP A 132 -10.00 8.16 -10.79
CA ASP A 132 -10.79 8.67 -11.93
C ASP A 132 -10.21 8.21 -13.28
N ARG A 133 -8.88 8.13 -13.37
CA ARG A 133 -8.17 7.84 -14.64
C ARG A 133 -7.42 6.52 -14.65
N ALA A 134 -7.34 5.83 -13.53
CA ALA A 134 -6.56 4.61 -13.39
C ALA A 134 -7.12 3.68 -12.32
N THR A 135 -6.70 2.43 -12.36
CA THR A 135 -6.91 1.49 -11.26
C THR A 135 -5.57 0.93 -10.84
N ALA A 136 -5.29 0.93 -9.54
CA ALA A 136 -4.15 0.25 -8.96
C ALA A 136 -4.59 -1.09 -8.35
N GLU A 137 -3.84 -2.14 -8.66
CA GLU A 137 -3.96 -3.44 -8.01
C GLU A 137 -2.60 -3.77 -7.38
N GLU A 138 -2.58 -4.03 -6.08
CA GLU A 138 -1.39 -4.48 -5.37
C GLU A 138 -1.63 -5.85 -4.74
N LYS A 139 -0.63 -6.73 -4.81
CA LYS A 139 -0.62 -8.04 -4.16
C LYS A 139 0.61 -8.11 -3.27
N ILE A 140 0.42 -8.32 -1.97
CA ILE A 140 1.47 -8.31 -0.96
C ILE A 140 1.42 -9.60 -0.18
N TRP A 141 2.54 -10.29 -0.06
CA TRP A 141 2.65 -11.50 0.75
C TRP A 141 4.02 -11.61 1.40
N PHE A 142 4.07 -12.40 2.48
CA PHE A 142 5.30 -12.67 3.22
C PHE A 142 5.86 -14.01 2.80
N ALA A 143 7.05 -14.01 2.18
CA ALA A 143 7.81 -15.24 1.93
C ALA A 143 8.48 -15.78 3.20
N SER A 144 8.76 -14.87 4.15
CA SER A 144 9.16 -15.19 5.52
C SER A 144 8.78 -14.01 6.43
N PRO A 145 8.90 -14.12 7.78
CA PRO A 145 8.62 -12.98 8.68
C PRO A 145 9.42 -11.70 8.38
N ASN A 146 10.55 -11.82 7.67
CA ASN A 146 11.49 -10.73 7.38
C ASN A 146 11.65 -10.45 5.88
N ILE A 147 10.88 -11.13 5.01
CA ILE A 147 10.92 -10.92 3.56
C ILE A 147 9.47 -10.86 3.08
N ARG A 148 9.07 -9.71 2.54
CA ARG A 148 7.79 -9.57 1.85
C ARG A 148 8.00 -9.19 0.40
N PHE A 149 7.07 -9.63 -0.43
CA PHE A 149 7.02 -9.32 -1.84
C PHE A 149 5.77 -8.53 -2.14
N ARG A 150 5.88 -7.66 -3.14
CA ARG A 150 4.76 -6.91 -3.65
C ARG A 150 4.78 -6.90 -5.16
N VAL A 151 3.65 -7.22 -5.78
CA VAL A 151 3.41 -6.99 -7.20
C VAL A 151 2.36 -5.90 -7.30
N SER A 152 2.62 -4.89 -8.13
CA SER A 152 1.63 -3.84 -8.39
C SER A 152 1.41 -3.63 -9.88
N LEU A 153 0.16 -3.34 -10.24
CA LEU A 153 -0.26 -2.98 -11.59
C LEU A 153 -0.96 -1.64 -11.54
N ILE A 154 -0.56 -0.72 -12.41
CA ILE A 154 -1.36 0.45 -12.76
C ILE A 154 -2.04 0.15 -14.09
N LYS A 155 -3.36 0.25 -14.09
CA LYS A 155 -4.22 0.01 -15.24
C LYS A 155 -4.86 1.31 -15.70
N THR A 156 -5.15 1.40 -16.99
CA THR A 156 -5.99 2.46 -17.57
C THR A 156 -7.37 2.48 -16.91
N SER A 157 -8.09 3.61 -16.90
CA SER A 157 -9.45 3.73 -16.36
C SER A 157 -10.47 2.72 -16.91
N SER A 158 -10.28 2.18 -18.11
CA SER A 158 -11.13 1.09 -18.64
C SER A 158 -10.83 -0.29 -18.06
N GLY A 159 -9.83 -0.40 -17.18
CA GLY A 159 -9.35 -1.64 -16.53
C GLY A 159 -8.63 -2.63 -17.46
N SER A 160 -8.73 -2.45 -18.78
CA SER A 160 -8.26 -3.43 -19.78
C SER A 160 -6.79 -3.31 -20.16
N GLY A 161 -6.21 -2.11 -20.11
CA GLY A 161 -4.79 -1.88 -20.40
C GLY A 161 -3.96 -1.78 -19.13
N VAL A 162 -2.85 -2.53 -19.04
CA VAL A 162 -1.82 -2.31 -18.02
C VAL A 162 -0.83 -1.28 -18.56
N VAL A 163 -0.60 -0.19 -17.82
CA VAL A 163 0.38 0.85 -18.18
C VAL A 163 1.72 0.64 -17.50
N THR A 164 1.70 0.17 -16.25
CA THR A 164 2.90 -0.10 -15.45
C THR A 164 2.71 -1.39 -14.67
N ALA A 165 3.73 -2.24 -14.67
CA ALA A 165 3.80 -3.42 -13.83
C ALA A 165 5.08 -3.35 -12.98
N SER A 166 4.95 -3.51 -11.67
CA SER A 166 6.11 -3.47 -10.77
C SER A 166 6.19 -4.72 -9.89
N PHE A 167 7.42 -5.09 -9.56
CA PHE A 167 7.72 -6.08 -8.53
C PHE A 167 8.66 -5.45 -7.50
N SER A 168 8.33 -5.60 -6.22
CA SER A 168 9.17 -5.18 -5.10
C SER A 168 9.54 -6.37 -4.23
N SER A 169 10.81 -6.46 -3.86
CA SER A 169 11.30 -7.30 -2.77
C SER A 169 11.72 -6.43 -1.60
N GLU A 170 11.17 -6.72 -0.43
CA GLU A 170 11.30 -5.85 0.73
C GLU A 170 11.80 -6.70 1.91
N ILE A 171 13.00 -6.37 2.40
CA ILE A 171 13.69 -7.08 3.46
C ILE A 171 13.64 -6.24 4.73
N ARG A 172 13.22 -6.85 5.84
CA ARG A 172 13.20 -6.18 7.14
C ARG A 172 14.63 -5.83 7.56
N ALA A 173 14.88 -4.58 7.94
CA ALA A 173 16.12 -4.22 8.60
C ALA A 173 16.12 -4.83 10.01
N LEU A 174 17.00 -5.82 10.20
CA LEU A 174 17.26 -6.40 11.50
C LEU A 174 18.39 -5.59 12.14
N SER A 175 18.14 -5.05 13.33
CA SER A 175 19.15 -4.41 14.18
C SER A 175 20.20 -5.41 14.64
#